data_AF-A0A9D9YNT0-F1
#
_entry.id   AF-A0A9D9YNT0-F1
#
_cell.length_a   1.000
_cell.length_b   1.000
_cell.length_c   1.000
_cell.angle_alpha   90.00
_cell.angle_beta   90.00
_cell.angle_gamma   90.00
#
_symmetry.space_group_name_H-M   'P 1'
#
loop_
_entity.id
_entity.type
_entity.pdbx_description
1 polymer ?
#
loop_
_entity_poly.entity_id
_entity_poly.type
_entity_poly.pdbx_seq_one_letter_code
_entity_poly.pdbx_strand_id
1 'polypeptide(L)'
;MKKNKIIFWIATSIIFLWEGLMPLGTLLFAPEYATAGTKPLGYPDYFAYALIICKLLGATAIMLPKLPATLKEWAYAGLAFNLIFATYSHILVDKNIGFILMPIIVGAILAVSYCYKNKINSLR
;
A
#
# COMPACT_ATOMS: atom_id res chain seq x y z
N MET A 1 -2.29 -0.78 25.85
CA MET A 1 -2.18 -2.10 25.16
C MET A 1 -3.34 -2.37 24.21
N LYS A 2 -4.61 -2.48 24.67
CA LYS A 2 -5.77 -2.77 23.79
C LYS A 2 -6.00 -1.74 22.68
N LYS A 3 -6.00 -0.44 23.02
CA LYS A 3 -6.15 0.67 22.06
C LYS A 3 -5.13 0.63 20.92
N ASN A 4 -3.84 0.46 21.25
CA ASN A 4 -2.77 0.39 20.25
C ASN A 4 -2.97 -0.78 19.28
N LYS A 5 -3.38 -1.94 19.81
CA LYS A 5 -3.67 -3.13 19.01
C LYS A 5 -4.85 -2.88 18.06
N ILE A 6 -5.91 -2.24 18.53
CA ILE A 6 -7.06 -1.87 17.70
C ILE A 6 -6.63 -0.92 16.56
N ILE A 7 -5.88 0.15 16.89
CA ILE A 7 -5.40 1.12 15.89
C ILE A 7 -4.53 0.42 14.83
N PHE A 8 -3.60 -0.43 15.25
CA PHE A 8 -2.77 -1.21 14.34
C PHE A 8 -3.62 -2.06 13.39
N TRP A 9 -4.55 -2.87 13.92
CA TRP A 9 -5.33 -3.77 13.08
C TRP A 9 -6.27 -3.03 12.13
N ILE A 10 -6.86 -1.91 12.57
CA ILE A 10 -7.67 -1.05 11.68
C ILE A 10 -6.81 -0.51 10.53
N ALA A 11 -5.69 0.13 10.84
CA ALA A 11 -4.81 0.71 9.81
C ALA A 11 -4.27 -0.37 8.85
N THR A 12 -3.79 -1.50 9.36
CA THR A 12 -3.29 -2.61 8.54
C THR A 12 -4.39 -3.24 7.69
N SER A 13 -5.62 -3.33 8.18
CA SER A 13 -6.76 -3.83 7.39
C SER A 13 -7.12 -2.89 6.25
N ILE A 14 -7.09 -1.59 6.50
CA ILE A 14 -7.30 -0.59 5.44
C ILE A 14 -6.21 -0.70 4.36
N ILE A 15 -4.93 -0.82 4.74
CA ILE A 15 -3.85 -1.02 3.76
C ILE A 15 -4.04 -2.32 2.97
N PHE A 16 -4.41 -3.41 3.64
CA PHE A 16 -4.62 -4.69 2.96
C PHE A 16 -5.76 -4.65 1.95
N LEU A 17 -6.88 -4.01 2.32
CA LEU A 17 -8.01 -3.83 1.42
C LEU A 17 -7.66 -2.89 0.26
N TRP A 18 -6.99 -1.77 0.54
CA TRP A 18 -6.75 -0.71 -0.42
C TRP A 18 -5.59 -0.99 -1.37
N GLU A 19 -4.42 -1.40 -0.86
CA GLU A 19 -3.24 -1.67 -1.68
C GLU A 19 -3.22 -3.11 -2.21
N GLY A 20 -3.83 -4.06 -1.50
CA GLY A 20 -3.82 -5.48 -1.85
C GLY A 20 -5.06 -5.94 -2.61
N LEU A 21 -6.20 -6.00 -1.92
CA LEU A 21 -7.41 -6.63 -2.46
C LEU A 21 -8.10 -5.81 -3.54
N MET A 22 -8.19 -4.49 -3.41
CA MET A 22 -8.85 -3.65 -4.40
C MET A 22 -8.15 -3.72 -5.78
N PRO A 23 -6.82 -3.55 -5.92
CA PRO A 23 -6.17 -3.62 -7.22
C PRO A 23 -6.17 -5.04 -7.80
N LEU A 24 -6.05 -6.07 -6.94
CA LEU A 24 -6.24 -7.46 -7.36
C LEU A 24 -7.66 -7.69 -7.89
N GLY A 25 -8.67 -7.20 -7.18
CA GLY A 25 -10.07 -7.29 -7.59
C GLY A 25 -10.33 -6.58 -8.92
N THR A 26 -9.77 -5.39 -9.10
CA THR A 26 -9.81 -4.69 -10.40
C THR A 26 -9.18 -5.54 -11.50
N LEU A 27 -8.01 -6.13 -11.26
CA LEU A 27 -7.35 -6.98 -12.26
C LEU A 27 -8.19 -8.22 -12.65
N LEU A 28 -8.87 -8.84 -11.68
CA LEU A 28 -9.64 -10.08 -11.90
C LEU A 28 -11.04 -9.85 -12.47
N PHE A 29 -11.70 -8.77 -12.06
CA PHE A 29 -13.13 -8.56 -12.33
C PHE A 29 -13.42 -7.34 -13.21
N ALA A 30 -12.46 -6.42 -13.38
CA ALA A 30 -12.62 -5.21 -14.19
C ALA A 30 -11.27 -4.79 -14.83
N PRO A 31 -10.63 -5.70 -15.60
CA PRO A 31 -9.25 -5.56 -16.07
C PRO A 31 -9.01 -4.30 -16.92
N GLU A 32 -10.05 -3.76 -17.56
CA GLU A 32 -10.00 -2.51 -18.32
C GLU A 32 -9.63 -1.28 -17.46
N TYR A 33 -9.82 -1.37 -16.14
CA TYR A 33 -9.43 -0.32 -15.19
C TYR A 33 -8.10 -0.61 -14.47
N ALA A 34 -7.47 -1.77 -14.69
CA ALA A 34 -6.27 -2.18 -13.96
C ALA A 34 -5.07 -1.25 -14.18
N THR A 35 -5.05 -0.51 -15.29
CA THR A 35 -3.98 0.43 -15.66
C THR A 35 -4.36 1.89 -15.46
N ALA A 36 -5.53 2.18 -14.90
CA ALA A 36 -6.07 3.54 -14.81
C ALA A 36 -5.15 4.52 -14.04
N GLY A 37 -4.44 4.04 -13.02
CA GLY A 37 -3.50 4.85 -12.23
C GLY A 37 -2.11 5.01 -12.87
N THR A 38 -1.73 4.15 -13.82
CA THR A 38 -0.37 4.14 -14.39
C THR A 38 -0.33 4.61 -15.84
N LYS A 39 -1.43 4.45 -16.58
CA LYS A 39 -1.53 4.82 -17.99
C LYS A 39 -1.39 6.33 -18.23
N PRO A 40 -2.00 7.23 -17.42
CA PRO A 40 -1.77 8.67 -17.54
C PRO A 40 -0.30 9.09 -17.31
N LEU A 41 0.46 8.25 -16.60
CA LEU A 41 1.88 8.48 -16.31
C LEU A 41 2.80 7.98 -17.43
N GLY A 42 2.25 7.34 -18.48
CA GLY A 42 3.03 6.78 -19.59
C GLY A 42 3.73 5.45 -19.28
N TYR A 43 3.39 4.78 -18.19
CA TYR A 43 3.95 3.46 -17.90
C TYR A 43 3.33 2.38 -18.81
N PRO A 44 4.12 1.39 -19.24
CA PRO A 44 3.62 0.24 -19.98
C PRO A 44 2.73 -0.65 -19.09
N ASP A 45 1.74 -1.34 -19.68
CA ASP A 45 0.73 -2.11 -18.92
C ASP A 45 1.34 -3.20 -18.02
N TYR A 46 2.42 -3.86 -18.46
CA TYR A 46 3.09 -4.88 -17.64
C TYR A 46 3.56 -4.33 -16.28
N PHE A 47 3.92 -3.04 -16.21
CA PHE A 47 4.34 -2.40 -14.97
C PHE A 47 3.19 -2.35 -13.97
N ALA A 48 1.97 -2.03 -14.42
CA ALA A 48 0.79 -2.03 -13.57
C ALA A 48 0.53 -3.41 -12.97
N TYR A 49 0.59 -4.46 -13.80
CA TYR A 49 0.36 -5.83 -13.35
C TYR A 49 1.40 -6.30 -12.34
N ALA A 50 2.68 -6.05 -12.62
CA ALA A 50 3.77 -6.34 -11.70
C ALA A 50 3.58 -5.59 -10.36
N LEU A 51 3.22 -4.31 -10.43
CA LEU A 51 2.99 -3.48 -9.26
C LEU A 51 1.82 -3.99 -8.41
N ILE A 52 0.70 -4.41 -9.02
CA ILE A 52 -0.44 -5.01 -8.32
C ILE A 52 -0.01 -6.25 -7.53
N ILE A 53 0.76 -7.15 -8.15
CA ILE A 53 1.26 -8.36 -7.49
C ILE A 53 2.18 -8.00 -6.32
N CYS A 54 3.13 -7.08 -6.53
CA CYS A 54 4.04 -6.62 -5.47
C CYS A 54 3.29 -5.98 -4.30
N LYS A 55 2.29 -5.13 -4.57
CA LYS A 55 1.45 -4.51 -3.53
C LYS A 55 0.67 -5.57 -2.74
N LEU A 56 0.08 -6.55 -3.42
CA LEU A 56 -0.63 -7.66 -2.77
C LEU A 56 0.28 -8.45 -1.84
N LEU A 57 1.49 -8.80 -2.28
CA LEU A 57 2.48 -9.50 -1.45
C LEU A 57 2.89 -8.68 -0.24
N GLY A 58 3.21 -7.39 -0.44
CA GLY A 58 3.58 -6.48 0.65
C GLY A 58 2.45 -6.29 1.68
N ALA A 59 1.23 -6.04 1.19
CA ALA A 59 0.07 -5.84 2.04
C ALA A 59 -0.31 -7.11 2.83
N THR A 60 -0.20 -8.28 2.20
CA THR A 60 -0.36 -9.57 2.89
C THR A 60 0.71 -9.78 3.95
N ALA A 61 1.96 -9.42 3.64
CA ALA A 61 3.08 -9.63 4.56
C ALA A 61 2.94 -8.83 5.87
N ILE A 62 2.45 -7.58 5.81
CA ILE A 62 2.22 -6.78 7.02
C ILE A 62 1.00 -7.24 7.82
N MET A 63 0.03 -7.89 7.18
CA MET A 63 -1.18 -8.43 7.82
C MET A 63 -0.89 -9.73 8.59
N LEU A 64 0.02 -10.58 8.10
CA LEU A 64 0.29 -11.88 8.70
C LEU A 64 1.11 -11.77 10.00
N PRO A 65 0.56 -12.15 11.17
CA PRO A 65 1.23 -11.94 12.46
C PRO A 65 2.48 -12.81 12.62
N LYS A 66 2.51 -14.00 12.01
CA LYS A 66 3.58 -14.99 12.18
C LYS A 66 4.79 -14.80 11.24
N LEU A 67 4.76 -13.83 10.31
CA LEU A 67 5.89 -13.62 9.41
C LEU A 67 7.12 -13.04 10.15
N PRO A 68 8.34 -13.40 9.71
CA PRO A 68 9.59 -12.84 10.19
C PRO A 68 9.59 -11.31 10.19
N ALA A 69 10.20 -10.70 11.21
CA ALA A 69 10.25 -9.24 11.35
C ALA A 69 10.91 -8.56 10.14
N THR A 70 11.99 -9.14 9.60
CA THR A 70 12.71 -8.63 8.43
C THR A 70 11.82 -8.54 7.19
N LEU A 71 11.02 -9.58 6.91
CA LEU A 71 10.09 -9.57 5.77
C LEU A 71 9.01 -8.50 5.93
N LYS A 72 8.57 -8.23 7.16
CA LYS A 72 7.63 -7.14 7.42
C LYS A 72 8.28 -5.78 7.17
N GLU A 73 9.52 -5.57 7.59
CA GLU A 73 10.24 -4.31 7.30
C GLU A 73 10.40 -4.10 5.78
N TRP A 74 10.73 -5.15 5.02
CA TRP A 74 10.78 -5.08 3.56
C TRP A 74 9.42 -4.71 2.95
N ALA A 75 8.34 -5.32 3.45
CA ALA A 75 6.99 -5.00 2.99
C ALA A 75 6.59 -3.55 3.28
N TYR A 76 6.88 -3.04 4.48
CA TYR A 76 6.64 -1.63 4.82
C TYR A 76 7.46 -0.68 3.94
N ALA A 77 8.75 -0.97 3.73
CA ALA A 77 9.62 -0.15 2.88
C ALA A 77 9.14 -0.13 1.43
N GLY A 78 8.83 -1.30 0.86
CA GLY A 78 8.34 -1.43 -0.51
C GLY A 78 7.03 -0.68 -0.74
N LEU A 79 6.04 -0.84 0.15
CA LEU A 79 4.77 -0.11 0.08
C LEU A 79 4.98 1.41 0.22
N ALA A 80 5.86 1.84 1.13
CA ALA A 80 6.17 3.25 1.33
C ALA A 80 6.80 3.89 0.08
N PHE A 81 7.82 3.25 -0.51
CA PHE A 81 8.44 3.76 -1.73
C PHE A 81 7.46 3.80 -2.90
N ASN A 82 6.64 2.76 -3.07
CA ASN A 82 5.58 2.76 -4.08
C ASN A 82 4.64 3.98 -3.91
N LEU A 83 4.18 4.28 -2.70
CA LEU A 83 3.29 5.42 -2.45
C LEU A 83 4.00 6.77 -2.67
N ILE A 84 5.25 6.91 -2.22
CA ILE A 84 6.06 8.12 -2.44
C ILE A 84 6.24 8.38 -3.94
N PHE A 85 6.65 7.35 -4.70
CA PHE A 85 6.85 7.50 -6.14
C PHE A 85 5.54 7.68 -6.90
N ALA A 86 4.44 7.06 -6.47
CA ALA A 86 3.12 7.35 -7.03
C ALA A 86 2.77 8.84 -6.88
N THR A 87 2.89 9.39 -5.66
CA THR A 87 2.69 10.83 -5.41
C THR A 87 3.60 11.67 -6.31
N TYR A 88 4.90 11.36 -6.35
CA TYR A 88 5.87 12.12 -7.14
C TYR A 88 5.55 12.11 -8.64
N SER A 89 5.22 10.93 -9.20
CA SER A 89 4.88 10.79 -10.62
C SER A 89 3.61 11.54 -10.99
N HIS A 90 2.55 11.49 -10.16
CA HIS A 90 1.32 12.25 -10.41
C HIS A 90 1.54 13.76 -10.27
N ILE A 91 2.43 14.23 -9.38
CA ILE A 91 2.79 15.65 -9.29
C ILE A 91 3.47 16.12 -10.58
N LEU A 92 4.38 15.32 -11.14
CA LEU A 92 5.22 15.76 -12.25
C LEU A 92 4.61 15.55 -13.63
N VAL A 93 3.84 14.48 -13.83
CA VAL A 93 3.39 14.05 -15.16
C VAL A 93 1.98 14.54 -15.46
N ASP A 94 0.97 14.04 -14.73
CA ASP A 94 -0.44 14.30 -15.04
C ASP A 94 -1.07 15.45 -14.23
N LYS A 95 -0.48 15.81 -13.09
CA LYS A 95 -0.93 16.86 -12.15
C LYS A 95 -2.36 16.65 -11.65
N ASN A 96 -2.84 15.41 -11.65
CA ASN A 96 -4.18 15.09 -11.19
C ASN A 96 -4.24 15.12 -9.65
N ILE A 97 -4.96 16.09 -9.08
CA ILE A 97 -5.06 16.28 -7.62
C ILE A 97 -5.57 15.01 -6.91
N GLY A 98 -6.53 14.29 -7.49
CA GLY A 98 -7.04 13.05 -6.91
C GLY A 98 -5.97 11.97 -6.82
N PHE A 99 -5.21 11.77 -7.90
CA PHE A 99 -4.11 10.81 -7.93
C PHE A 99 -2.87 11.24 -7.15
N ILE A 100 -2.72 12.53 -6.84
CA ILE A 100 -1.68 13.02 -5.92
C ILE A 100 -2.07 12.75 -4.47
N LEU A 101 -3.29 13.12 -4.07
CA LEU A 101 -3.73 13.05 -2.68
C LEU A 101 -3.94 11.62 -2.19
N MET A 102 -4.45 10.74 -3.05
CA MET A 102 -4.75 9.36 -2.68
C MET A 102 -3.53 8.61 -2.10
N PRO A 103 -2.38 8.52 -2.79
CA PRO A 103 -1.19 7.86 -2.23
C PRO A 103 -0.63 8.54 -0.98
N ILE A 104 -0.81 9.85 -0.81
CA ILE A 104 -0.41 10.56 0.43
C ILE A 104 -1.25 10.09 1.62
N ILE A 105 -2.57 10.04 1.45
CA ILE A 105 -3.51 9.60 2.51
C ILE A 105 -3.23 8.15 2.87
N VAL A 106 -3.09 7.27 1.88
CA VAL A 106 -2.77 5.85 2.10
C VAL A 106 -1.40 5.71 2.76
N GLY A 107 -0.41 6.51 2.36
CA GLY A 107 0.92 6.57 2.98
C GLY A 107 0.89 6.97 4.46
N ALA A 108 0.04 7.93 4.83
CA ALA A 108 -0.18 8.30 6.23
C ALA A 108 -0.78 7.14 7.04
N ILE A 109 -1.74 6.39 6.48
CA ILE A 109 -2.31 5.20 7.12
C ILE A 109 -1.26 4.10 7.29
N LEU A 110 -0.39 3.90 6.29
CA LEU A 110 0.73 2.96 6.36
C LEU A 110 1.70 3.35 7.49
N ALA A 111 2.03 4.64 7.60
CA ALA A 111 2.87 5.16 8.68
C ALA A 111 2.24 4.96 10.07
N VAL A 112 0.91 5.13 10.19
CA VAL A 112 0.17 4.80 11.43
C VAL A 112 0.28 3.32 11.74
N SER A 113 0.04 2.44 10.76
CA SER A 113 0.21 0.98 10.92
C SER A 113 1.62 0.64 11.44
N TYR A 114 2.66 1.21 10.84
CA TYR A 114 4.05 0.99 11.23
C TYR A 114 4.35 1.47 12.67
N CYS A 115 3.97 2.71 12.99
CA CYS A 115 4.19 3.28 14.32
C CYS A 115 3.55 2.43 15.42
N TYR A 116 2.32 1.97 15.20
CA TYR A 116 1.59 1.17 16.19
C TYR A 116 2.05 -0.28 16.25
N LYS A 117 2.56 -0.87 15.16
CA LYS A 117 3.28 -2.16 15.19
C LYS A 117 4.47 -2.08 16.16
N ASN A 118 5.31 -1.06 16.02
CA ASN A 118 6.50 -0.91 16.85
C ASN A 118 6.14 -0.69 18.33
N LYS A 119 5.10 0.10 18.61
CA LYS A 119 4.56 0.28 19.98
C LYS A 119 4.00 -1.00 20.60
N ILE A 120 3.47 -1.93 19.80
CA ILE A 120 2.97 -3.23 20.31
C ILE A 120 4.14 -4.17 20.62
N ASN A 121 5.18 -4.15 19.78
CA ASN A 121 6.35 -5.00 19.94
C ASN A 121 7.25 -4.54 21.11
N SER A 122 7.36 -3.23 21.37
CA SER A 122 8.15 -2.69 22.49
C SER A 122 7.52 -2.93 23.87
N LEU A 123 6.28 -3.43 23.92
CA LEU A 123 5.54 -3.73 25.16
C LEU A 123 5.53 -5.24 25.48
N ARG A 124 6.25 -6.05 24.70
CA ARG A 124 6.46 -7.48 24.91
C ARG A 124 7.88 -7.71 25.37
#